data_AF-A0A359E927-F1
#
_entry.id   AF-A0A359E927-F1
#
_cell.length_a   1.000
_cell.length_b   1.000
_cell.length_c   1.000
_cell.angle_alpha   90.00
_cell.angle_beta   90.00
_cell.angle_gamma   90.00
#
_symmetry.space_group_name_H-M   'P 1'
#
loop_
_entity.id
_entity.type
_entity.pdbx_description
1 polymer ?
#
loop_
_entity_poly.entity_id
_entity_poly.type
_entity_poly.pdbx_seq_one_letter_code
_entity_poly.pdbx_strand_id
1 'polypeptide(L)'
;MGIYNKGFLFFLFLFFLSGTGLTFGQDSDSTAEVTIDSARALTFQYITSKPEEAFTFLYEAQLLAESEDEKEAVAEILANMSIAKSYLGDWDESIEYRIRSISLYEELDMLLEAGDGFAELGWGVRRRDMDRAEYFMQRGIQLLRAFPQSRELSDAYNNYGIVKLNQSQVDSAIYFVNQSLDIKVQNKDTLGIAYSYGYLGNAYQELEDYEQAIGYLQESFRLKGQMKDSSG
;
A
#
# COMPACT_ATOMS: atom_id res chain seq x y z
N MET A 1 -46.11 20.61 -5.59
CA MET A 1 -46.56 19.48 -4.76
C MET A 1 -46.81 18.30 -5.70
N GLY A 2 -45.90 17.29 -5.67
CA GLY A 2 -45.97 16.00 -6.42
C GLY A 2 -45.80 16.10 -7.94
N ILE A 3 -45.11 15.22 -8.66
CA ILE A 3 -44.65 13.85 -8.40
C ILE A 3 -43.39 13.62 -9.26
N TYR A 4 -42.32 13.10 -8.64
CA TYR A 4 -41.14 12.56 -9.33
C TYR A 4 -41.48 11.17 -9.89
N ASN A 5 -41.17 10.94 -11.16
CA ASN A 5 -41.15 9.59 -11.73
C ASN A 5 -40.06 9.49 -12.81
N LYS A 6 -38.90 8.97 -12.44
CA LYS A 6 -37.93 8.34 -13.37
C LYS A 6 -37.19 7.26 -12.60
N GLY A 7 -37.70 6.04 -12.68
CA GLY A 7 -36.98 4.84 -12.29
C GLY A 7 -35.85 4.58 -13.28
N PHE A 8 -34.63 4.42 -12.76
CA PHE A 8 -33.49 3.88 -13.50
C PHE A 8 -33.41 2.39 -13.15
N LEU A 9 -33.77 1.53 -14.10
CA LEU A 9 -33.52 0.08 -14.00
C LEU A 9 -32.04 -0.17 -14.34
N PHE A 10 -31.26 -0.66 -13.38
CA PHE A 10 -29.97 -1.30 -13.63
C PHE A 10 -30.21 -2.79 -13.94
N PHE A 11 -29.72 -3.26 -15.10
CA PHE A 11 -29.72 -4.67 -15.46
C PHE A 11 -28.47 -5.35 -14.88
N LEU A 12 -28.67 -6.28 -13.94
CA LEU A 12 -27.64 -7.19 -13.43
C LEU A 12 -27.52 -8.38 -14.40
N PHE A 13 -26.37 -8.59 -15.02
CA PHE A 13 -26.07 -9.81 -15.78
C PHE A 13 -25.33 -10.80 -14.88
N LEU A 14 -26.06 -11.77 -14.31
CA LEU A 14 -25.49 -12.97 -13.69
C LEU A 14 -25.23 -14.02 -14.78
N PHE A 15 -23.96 -14.34 -15.04
CA PHE A 15 -23.61 -15.51 -15.85
C PHE A 15 -23.70 -16.77 -14.99
N PHE A 16 -24.74 -17.58 -15.21
CA PHE A 16 -24.81 -18.97 -14.76
C PHE A 16 -23.95 -19.85 -15.69
N LEU A 17 -22.91 -20.48 -15.14
CA LEU A 17 -22.26 -21.63 -15.77
C LEU A 17 -22.68 -22.89 -15.03
N SER A 18 -23.62 -23.63 -15.64
CA SER A 18 -24.09 -24.93 -15.18
C SER A 18 -23.20 -26.06 -15.73
N GLY A 19 -22.83 -27.03 -14.88
CA GLY A 19 -22.11 -28.23 -15.33
C GLY A 19 -21.85 -29.30 -14.25
N THR A 20 -22.93 -29.85 -13.67
CA THR A 20 -23.11 -31.24 -13.16
C THR A 20 -21.98 -31.98 -12.38
N GLY A 21 -22.29 -32.36 -11.13
CA GLY A 21 -22.20 -33.76 -10.67
C GLY A 21 -21.15 -34.17 -9.63
N LEU A 22 -21.56 -34.19 -8.34
CA LEU A 22 -21.19 -35.14 -7.27
C LEU A 22 -19.69 -35.42 -6.96
N THR A 23 -19.23 -34.95 -5.81
CA THR A 23 -18.71 -35.80 -4.70
C THR A 23 -18.90 -35.09 -3.36
N PHE A 24 -19.42 -35.81 -2.35
CA PHE A 24 -19.39 -35.38 -0.96
C PHE A 24 -17.95 -35.50 -0.45
N GLY A 25 -17.33 -34.37 -0.14
CA GLY A 25 -16.06 -34.23 0.56
C GLY A 25 -16.06 -32.85 1.21
N GLN A 26 -15.56 -32.76 2.43
CA GLN A 26 -15.43 -31.51 3.18
C GLN A 26 -14.57 -30.49 2.41
N ASP A 27 -14.75 -29.21 2.75
CA ASP A 27 -14.17 -27.99 2.16
C ASP A 27 -15.08 -27.34 1.11
N SER A 28 -16.16 -26.70 1.60
CA SER A 28 -16.86 -25.67 0.86
C SER A 28 -16.29 -24.31 1.27
N ASP A 29 -15.34 -23.76 0.51
CA ASP A 29 -15.04 -22.33 0.57
C ASP A 29 -16.38 -21.59 0.48
N SER A 30 -16.67 -20.70 1.44
CA SER A 30 -17.95 -20.00 1.42
C SER A 30 -18.04 -19.20 0.13
N THR A 31 -19.25 -18.99 -0.41
CA THR A 31 -19.41 -18.12 -1.59
C THR A 31 -18.84 -16.72 -1.37
N ALA A 32 -18.74 -16.31 -0.10
CA ALA A 32 -18.09 -15.08 0.29
C ALA A 32 -16.58 -15.13 0.25
N GLU A 33 -15.96 -16.21 0.71
CA GLU A 33 -14.51 -16.42 0.62
C GLU A 33 -14.05 -16.33 -0.86
N VAL A 34 -14.75 -17.03 -1.76
CA VAL A 34 -14.48 -16.95 -3.20
C VAL A 34 -14.68 -15.53 -3.76
N THR A 35 -15.67 -14.79 -3.27
CA THR A 35 -15.96 -13.43 -3.74
C THR A 35 -14.94 -12.42 -3.22
N ILE A 36 -14.54 -12.53 -1.95
CA ILE A 36 -13.50 -11.71 -1.31
C ILE A 36 -12.17 -11.97 -2.00
N ASP A 37 -11.80 -13.23 -2.23
CA ASP A 37 -10.56 -13.60 -2.92
C ASP A 37 -10.55 -13.16 -4.38
N SER A 38 -11.70 -13.26 -5.06
CA SER A 38 -11.84 -12.71 -6.41
C SER A 38 -11.67 -11.19 -6.41
N ALA A 39 -12.26 -10.47 -5.45
CA ALA A 39 -12.12 -9.02 -5.34
C ALA A 39 -10.67 -8.62 -5.05
N ARG A 40 -9.96 -9.35 -4.17
CA ARG A 40 -8.52 -9.18 -3.91
C ARG A 40 -7.70 -9.36 -5.20
N ALA A 41 -7.89 -10.47 -5.91
CA ALA A 41 -7.13 -10.80 -7.11
C ALA A 41 -7.39 -9.81 -8.25
N LEU A 42 -8.65 -9.45 -8.48
CA LEU A 42 -9.03 -8.48 -9.51
C LEU A 42 -8.50 -7.08 -9.18
N THR A 43 -8.44 -6.70 -7.90
CA THR A 43 -7.89 -5.40 -7.51
C THR A 43 -6.44 -5.25 -7.95
N PHE A 44 -5.57 -6.24 -7.70
CA PHE A 44 -4.17 -6.18 -8.15
C PHE A 44 -4.03 -6.02 -9.67
N GLN A 45 -4.92 -6.64 -10.44
CA GLN A 45 -4.89 -6.57 -11.90
C GLN A 45 -5.41 -5.23 -12.45
N TYR A 46 -6.46 -4.68 -11.82
CA TYR A 46 -7.24 -3.60 -12.40
C TYR A 46 -7.03 -2.24 -11.73
N ILE A 47 -6.55 -2.15 -10.49
CA ILE A 47 -6.54 -0.89 -9.73
C ILE A 47 -5.78 0.25 -10.43
N THR A 48 -4.74 -0.09 -11.22
CA THR A 48 -3.95 0.89 -11.96
C THR A 48 -4.53 1.26 -13.33
N SER A 49 -5.29 0.36 -13.95
CA SER A 49 -5.81 0.53 -15.32
C SER A 49 -7.29 0.92 -15.36
N LYS A 50 -8.04 0.50 -14.35
CA LYS A 50 -9.49 0.63 -14.20
C LYS A 50 -9.90 0.79 -12.72
N PRO A 51 -9.46 1.86 -12.06
CA PRO A 51 -9.71 2.06 -10.62
C PRO A 51 -11.20 2.15 -10.25
N GLU A 52 -12.08 2.64 -11.13
CA GLU A 52 -13.54 2.70 -10.87
C GLU A 52 -14.18 1.30 -10.80
N GLU A 53 -13.81 0.42 -11.74
CA GLU A 53 -14.28 -0.97 -11.76
C GLU A 53 -13.75 -1.71 -10.51
N ALA A 54 -12.45 -1.55 -10.20
CA ALA A 54 -11.86 -2.13 -9.00
C ALA A 54 -12.56 -1.67 -7.71
N PHE A 55 -12.86 -0.37 -7.59
CA PHE A 55 -13.58 0.16 -6.44
C PHE A 55 -15.00 -0.42 -6.30
N THR A 56 -15.69 -0.63 -7.43
CA THR A 56 -17.03 -1.25 -7.42
C THR A 56 -16.98 -2.67 -6.87
N PHE A 57 -16.02 -3.49 -7.32
CA PHE A 57 -15.84 -4.85 -6.80
C PHE A 57 -15.48 -4.86 -5.31
N LEU A 58 -14.59 -3.95 -4.89
CA LEU A 58 -14.22 -3.81 -3.48
C LEU A 58 -15.41 -3.42 -2.60
N TYR A 59 -16.29 -2.54 -3.08
CA TYR A 59 -17.50 -2.16 -2.36
C TYR A 59 -18.45 -3.35 -2.15
N GLU A 60 -18.66 -4.16 -3.18
CA GLU A 60 -19.48 -5.38 -3.07
C GLU A 60 -18.85 -6.40 -2.09
N ALA A 61 -17.53 -6.59 -2.17
CA ALA A 61 -16.80 -7.47 -1.26
C ALA A 61 -16.85 -6.98 0.20
N GLN A 62 -16.79 -5.66 0.43
CA GLN A 62 -16.89 -5.06 1.76
C GLN A 62 -18.23 -5.42 2.42
N LEU A 63 -19.35 -5.23 1.70
CA LEU A 63 -20.69 -5.52 2.23
C LEU A 63 -20.85 -6.99 2.63
N LEU A 64 -20.25 -7.89 1.84
CA LEU A 64 -20.29 -9.31 2.11
C LEU A 64 -19.45 -9.68 3.33
N ALA A 65 -18.20 -9.20 3.39
CA ALA A 65 -17.32 -9.39 4.54
C ALA A 65 -17.93 -8.84 5.85
N GLU A 66 -18.59 -7.66 5.79
CA GLU A 66 -19.33 -7.11 6.93
C GLU A 66 -20.51 -8.01 7.35
N SER A 67 -21.21 -8.63 6.39
CA SER A 67 -22.34 -9.51 6.70
C SER A 67 -21.93 -10.84 7.34
N GLU A 68 -20.68 -11.26 7.14
CA GLU A 68 -20.10 -12.47 7.72
C GLU A 68 -19.24 -12.18 8.98
N ASP A 69 -19.16 -10.91 9.41
CA ASP A 69 -18.32 -10.44 10.54
C ASP A 69 -16.81 -10.69 10.33
N GLU A 70 -16.37 -10.70 9.06
CA GLU A 70 -14.99 -10.91 8.63
C GLU A 70 -14.17 -9.61 8.73
N LYS A 71 -13.90 -9.16 9.95
CA LYS A 71 -13.25 -7.86 10.22
C LYS A 71 -11.89 -7.68 9.54
N GLU A 72 -11.08 -8.74 9.49
CA GLU A 72 -9.78 -8.71 8.82
C GLU A 72 -9.93 -8.46 7.32
N ALA A 73 -10.85 -9.16 6.66
CA ALA A 73 -11.16 -8.94 5.26
C ALA A 73 -11.68 -7.51 5.01
N VAL A 74 -12.54 -6.99 5.90
CA VAL A 74 -12.99 -5.59 5.82
C VAL A 74 -11.81 -4.62 5.90
N ALA A 75 -10.86 -4.83 6.81
CA ALA A 75 -9.68 -3.97 6.95
C ALA A 75 -8.83 -3.95 5.67
N GLU A 76 -8.60 -5.11 5.06
CA GLU A 76 -7.86 -5.25 3.81
C GLU A 76 -8.58 -4.61 2.62
N ILE A 77 -9.89 -4.84 2.50
CA ILE A 77 -10.72 -4.25 1.44
C ILE A 77 -10.68 -2.72 1.54
N LEU A 78 -10.78 -2.15 2.73
CA LEU A 78 -10.66 -0.71 2.94
C LEU A 78 -9.27 -0.17 2.55
N ALA A 79 -8.18 -0.90 2.84
CA ALA A 79 -6.84 -0.55 2.38
C ALA A 79 -6.76 -0.49 0.85
N ASN A 80 -7.38 -1.46 0.16
CA ASN A 80 -7.45 -1.51 -1.29
C ASN A 80 -8.35 -0.42 -1.88
N MET A 81 -9.47 -0.09 -1.25
CA MET A 81 -10.33 1.03 -1.65
C MET A 81 -9.59 2.37 -1.55
N SER A 82 -8.75 2.53 -0.51
CA SER A 82 -7.85 3.67 -0.39
C SER A 82 -6.94 3.81 -1.63
N ILE A 83 -6.33 2.72 -2.09
CA ILE A 83 -5.45 2.74 -3.27
C ILE A 83 -6.28 3.10 -4.52
N ALA A 84 -7.48 2.54 -4.69
CA ALA A 84 -8.32 2.78 -5.85
C ALA A 84 -8.72 4.26 -5.92
N LYS A 85 -9.12 4.85 -4.78
CA LYS A 85 -9.43 6.27 -4.66
C LYS A 85 -8.23 7.18 -4.92
N SER A 86 -7.04 6.78 -4.49
CA SER A 86 -5.80 7.46 -4.87
C SER A 86 -5.59 7.50 -6.39
N TYR A 87 -5.84 6.40 -7.10
CA TYR A 87 -5.74 6.36 -8.58
C TYR A 87 -6.83 7.19 -9.29
N LEU A 88 -8.00 7.37 -8.67
CA LEU A 88 -9.05 8.27 -9.15
C LEU A 88 -8.72 9.76 -8.90
N GLY A 89 -7.74 10.04 -8.04
CA GLY A 89 -7.45 11.40 -7.57
C GLY A 89 -8.35 11.87 -6.44
N ASP A 90 -9.20 11.00 -5.89
CA ASP A 90 -10.07 11.24 -4.75
C ASP A 90 -9.27 11.11 -3.43
N TRP A 91 -8.29 12.00 -3.25
CA TRP A 91 -7.30 11.88 -2.17
C TRP A 91 -7.89 11.92 -0.77
N ASP A 92 -8.97 12.67 -0.55
CA ASP A 92 -9.57 12.80 0.77
C ASP A 92 -10.33 11.52 1.17
N GLU A 93 -11.06 10.90 0.23
CA GLU A 93 -11.67 9.57 0.44
C GLU A 93 -10.60 8.49 0.61
N SER A 94 -9.50 8.56 -0.17
CA SER A 94 -8.38 7.63 -0.02
C SER A 94 -7.82 7.63 1.42
N ILE A 95 -7.62 8.82 2.00
CA ILE A 95 -7.16 8.98 3.39
C ILE A 95 -8.20 8.41 4.37
N GLU A 96 -9.49 8.66 4.16
CA GLU A 96 -10.56 8.15 5.03
C GLU A 96 -10.58 6.61 5.05
N TYR A 97 -10.56 5.97 3.89
CA TYR A 97 -10.52 4.51 3.76
C TYR A 97 -9.29 3.92 4.46
N ARG A 98 -8.13 4.55 4.29
CA ARG A 98 -6.89 4.10 4.93
C ARG A 98 -6.94 4.23 6.45
N ILE A 99 -7.49 5.33 6.99
CA ILE A 99 -7.66 5.50 8.44
C ILE A 99 -8.59 4.43 9.02
N ARG A 100 -9.70 4.13 8.33
CA ARG A 100 -10.64 3.08 8.75
C ARG A 100 -9.99 1.70 8.75
N SER A 101 -9.21 1.39 7.71
CA SER A 101 -8.42 0.15 7.61
C SER A 101 -7.43 0.02 8.77
N ILE A 102 -6.62 1.05 9.04
CA ILE A 102 -5.66 1.06 10.15
C ILE A 102 -6.37 0.87 11.50
N SER A 103 -7.52 1.53 11.71
CA SER A 103 -8.28 1.41 12.96
C SER A 103 -8.74 -0.03 13.22
N LEU A 104 -9.15 -0.74 12.18
CA LEU A 104 -9.51 -2.16 12.29
C LEU A 104 -8.28 -3.04 12.53
N TYR A 105 -7.17 -2.79 11.83
CA TYR A 105 -5.92 -3.53 12.09
C TYR A 105 -5.43 -3.32 13.53
N GLU A 106 -5.51 -2.10 14.09
CA GLU A 106 -5.20 -1.85 15.50
C GLU A 106 -6.17 -2.59 16.45
N GLU A 107 -7.47 -2.67 16.13
CA GLU A 107 -8.46 -3.43 16.92
C GLU A 107 -8.13 -4.94 16.93
N LEU A 108 -7.61 -5.45 15.81
CA LEU A 108 -7.26 -6.86 15.61
C LEU A 108 -5.84 -7.23 16.07
N ASP A 109 -5.08 -6.28 16.63
CA ASP A 109 -3.65 -6.43 17.00
C ASP A 109 -2.75 -6.81 15.80
N MET A 110 -3.16 -6.44 14.60
CA MET A 110 -2.43 -6.61 13.33
C MET A 110 -1.47 -5.43 13.13
N LEU A 111 -0.46 -5.35 14.00
CA LEU A 111 0.42 -4.18 14.12
C LEU A 111 1.33 -3.95 12.90
N LEU A 112 1.63 -5.01 12.14
CA LEU A 112 2.46 -4.90 10.94
C LEU A 112 1.70 -4.11 9.85
N GLU A 113 0.46 -4.50 9.60
CA GLU A 113 -0.45 -3.92 8.62
C GLU A 113 -0.89 -2.50 9.02
N ALA A 114 -1.19 -2.28 10.30
CA ALA A 114 -1.46 -0.95 10.83
C ALA A 114 -0.24 -0.02 10.66
N GLY A 115 0.95 -0.53 10.96
CA GLY A 115 2.21 0.21 10.83
C GLY A 115 2.52 0.61 9.39
N ASP A 116 2.34 -0.32 8.45
CA ASP A 116 2.49 -0.05 7.02
C ASP A 116 1.47 0.98 6.51
N GLY A 117 0.19 0.83 6.90
CA GLY A 117 -0.86 1.78 6.55
C GLY A 117 -0.55 3.21 7.01
N PHE A 118 0.01 3.38 8.21
CA PHE A 118 0.49 4.68 8.68
C PHE A 118 1.65 5.23 7.83
N ALA A 119 2.62 4.39 7.44
CA ALA A 119 3.72 4.81 6.58
C ALA A 119 3.21 5.27 5.19
N GLU A 120 2.23 4.58 4.63
CA GLU A 120 1.57 4.97 3.38
C GLU A 120 0.82 6.31 3.50
N LEU A 121 0.07 6.53 4.59
CA LEU A 121 -0.57 7.83 4.86
C LEU A 121 0.46 8.95 4.94
N GLY A 122 1.55 8.72 5.67
CA GLY A 122 2.64 9.68 5.80
C GLY A 122 3.21 10.06 4.43
N TRP A 123 3.42 9.06 3.57
CA TRP A 123 3.89 9.28 2.20
C TRP A 123 2.86 10.07 1.38
N GLY A 124 1.60 9.68 1.42
CA GLY A 124 0.52 10.30 0.65
C GLY A 124 0.34 11.78 0.95
N VAL A 125 0.42 12.18 2.21
CA VAL A 125 0.17 13.57 2.63
C VAL A 125 1.39 14.48 2.63
N ARG A 126 2.62 13.96 2.46
CA ARG A 126 3.89 14.72 2.57
C ARG A 126 4.01 15.99 1.73
N ARG A 127 3.25 16.11 0.64
CA ARG A 127 3.25 17.32 -0.21
C ARG A 127 2.17 18.34 0.17
N ARG A 128 1.15 17.92 0.92
CA ARG A 128 -0.02 18.73 1.31
C ARG A 128 0.11 19.21 2.76
N ASP A 129 0.58 18.35 3.64
CA ASP A 129 0.63 18.57 5.09
C ASP A 129 1.84 17.82 5.67
N MET A 130 2.93 18.57 5.89
CA MET A 130 4.19 17.99 6.35
C MET A 130 4.13 17.55 7.82
N ASP A 131 3.33 18.22 8.65
CA ASP A 131 3.18 17.89 10.06
C ASP A 131 2.41 16.57 10.23
N ARG A 132 1.35 16.36 9.45
CA ARG A 132 0.66 15.06 9.42
C ARG A 132 1.55 13.96 8.85
N ALA A 133 2.34 14.26 7.82
CA ALA A 133 3.26 13.29 7.25
C ALA A 133 4.27 12.80 8.30
N GLU A 134 4.85 13.73 9.05
CA GLU A 134 5.74 13.44 10.17
C GLU A 134 5.04 12.56 11.23
N TYR A 135 3.84 12.95 11.66
CA TYR A 135 3.06 12.20 12.65
C TYR A 135 2.79 10.75 12.20
N PHE A 136 2.29 10.56 10.98
CA PHE A 136 1.97 9.23 10.47
C PHE A 136 3.23 8.37 10.30
N MET A 137 4.33 8.93 9.78
CA MET A 137 5.60 8.20 9.66
C MET A 137 6.10 7.72 11.03
N GLN A 138 6.05 8.59 12.05
CA GLN A 138 6.49 8.23 13.40
C GLN A 138 5.61 7.14 14.02
N ARG A 139 4.28 7.23 13.87
CA ARG A 139 3.34 6.21 14.35
C ARG A 139 3.56 4.88 13.65
N GLY A 140 3.71 4.88 12.33
CA GLY A 140 3.98 3.67 11.54
C GLY A 140 5.28 2.99 11.96
N ILE A 141 6.39 3.75 12.02
CA ILE A 141 7.69 3.22 12.48
C ILE A 141 7.63 2.70 13.92
N GLN A 142 6.87 3.36 14.80
CA GLN A 142 6.71 2.90 16.18
C GLN A 142 6.12 1.48 16.24
N LEU A 143 5.09 1.20 15.44
CA LEU A 143 4.47 -0.13 15.36
C LEU A 143 5.41 -1.14 14.67
N LEU A 144 5.98 -0.74 13.53
CA LEU A 144 6.83 -1.61 12.71
C LEU A 144 8.13 -2.04 13.41
N ARG A 145 8.58 -1.32 14.45
CA ARG A 145 9.73 -1.72 15.27
C ARG A 145 9.55 -3.06 15.99
N ALA A 146 8.32 -3.54 16.16
CA ALA A 146 8.06 -4.90 16.64
C ALA A 146 8.51 -5.98 15.62
N PHE A 147 8.76 -5.60 14.36
CA PHE A 147 9.13 -6.46 13.25
C PHE A 147 10.43 -5.97 12.61
N PRO A 148 11.58 -6.05 13.31
CA PRO A 148 12.81 -5.33 12.94
C PRO A 148 13.41 -5.69 11.58
N GLN A 149 13.04 -6.84 11.02
CA GLN A 149 13.52 -7.35 9.73
C GLN A 149 12.48 -7.28 8.62
N SER A 150 11.31 -6.70 8.91
CA SER A 150 10.21 -6.66 7.96
C SER A 150 10.52 -5.73 6.81
N ARG A 151 9.91 -6.02 5.66
CA ARG A 151 10.02 -5.17 4.48
C ARG A 151 9.39 -3.81 4.74
N GLU A 152 8.23 -3.81 5.39
CA GLU A 152 7.42 -2.65 5.76
C GLU A 152 8.22 -1.66 6.61
N LEU A 153 8.98 -2.15 7.61
CA LEU A 153 9.86 -1.28 8.40
C LEU A 153 10.94 -0.61 7.54
N SER A 154 11.57 -1.36 6.64
CA SER A 154 12.57 -0.81 5.73
C SER A 154 11.98 0.19 4.73
N ASP A 155 10.76 -0.04 4.26
CA ASP A 155 10.07 0.86 3.33
C ASP A 155 9.61 2.13 4.06
N ALA A 156 9.09 2.01 5.28
CA ALA A 156 8.76 3.14 6.15
C ALA A 156 9.99 4.01 6.46
N TYR A 157 11.15 3.41 6.73
CA TYR A 157 12.40 4.16 6.94
C TYR A 157 12.85 4.92 5.68
N ASN A 158 12.77 4.33 4.49
CA ASN A 158 13.04 5.05 3.24
C ASN A 158 12.07 6.22 3.02
N ASN A 159 10.78 5.97 3.19
CA ASN A 159 9.74 6.98 3.02
C ASN A 159 9.93 8.15 4.00
N TYR A 160 10.26 7.83 5.26
CA TYR A 160 10.52 8.85 6.26
C TYR A 160 11.81 9.62 5.97
N GLY A 161 12.85 8.97 5.46
CA GLY A 161 14.05 9.64 4.97
C GLY A 161 13.75 10.70 3.90
N ILE A 162 12.83 10.41 2.98
CA ILE A 162 12.36 11.40 1.98
C ILE A 162 11.57 12.54 2.64
N VAL A 163 10.71 12.24 3.62
CA VAL A 163 10.00 13.29 4.39
C VAL A 163 11.03 14.21 5.07
N LYS A 164 12.12 13.66 5.63
CA LYS A 164 13.22 14.43 6.21
C LYS A 164 13.97 15.28 5.19
N LEU A 165 14.22 14.77 3.98
CA LEU A 165 14.80 15.59 2.90
C LEU A 165 13.89 16.76 2.53
N ASN A 166 12.57 16.54 2.42
CA ASN A 166 11.63 17.62 2.12
C ASN A 166 11.58 18.70 3.21
N GLN A 167 11.96 18.35 4.44
CA GLN A 167 12.12 19.28 5.57
C GLN A 167 13.53 19.87 5.66
N SER A 168 14.42 19.60 4.69
CA SER A 168 15.84 19.96 4.71
C SER A 168 16.63 19.39 5.90
N GLN A 169 16.12 18.33 6.53
CA GLN A 169 16.78 17.61 7.64
C GLN A 169 17.66 16.48 7.09
N VAL A 170 18.72 16.85 6.36
CA VAL A 170 19.50 15.91 5.55
C VAL A 170 20.19 14.83 6.39
N ASP A 171 20.74 15.16 7.56
CA ASP A 171 21.36 14.17 8.46
C ASP A 171 20.37 13.10 8.92
N SER A 172 19.13 13.52 9.23
CA SER A 172 18.06 12.59 9.61
C SER A 172 17.62 11.72 8.44
N ALA A 173 17.59 12.27 7.23
CA ALA A 173 17.30 11.50 6.04
C ALA A 173 18.34 10.40 5.80
N ILE A 174 19.63 10.75 5.87
CA ILE A 174 20.73 9.81 5.72
C ILE A 174 20.63 8.71 6.78
N TYR A 175 20.34 9.07 8.03
CA TYR A 175 20.14 8.10 9.11
C TYR A 175 19.06 7.07 8.77
N PHE A 176 17.83 7.52 8.45
CA PHE A 176 16.72 6.59 8.20
C PHE A 176 16.93 5.76 6.91
N VAL A 177 17.47 6.36 5.85
CA VAL A 177 17.76 5.62 4.62
C VAL A 177 18.81 4.53 4.85
N ASN A 178 19.83 4.77 5.70
CA ASN A 178 20.79 3.74 6.07
C ASN A 178 20.15 2.61 6.90
N GLN A 179 19.25 2.93 7.84
CA GLN A 179 18.51 1.88 8.58
C GLN A 179 17.69 0.99 7.64
N SER A 180 17.05 1.59 6.64
CA SER A 180 16.36 0.85 5.57
C SER A 180 17.32 -0.02 4.75
N LEU A 181 18.45 0.54 4.35
CA LEU A 181 19.47 -0.16 3.56
C LEU A 181 20.00 -1.39 4.30
N ASP A 182 20.28 -1.29 5.60
CA ASP A 182 20.77 -2.41 6.42
C ASP A 182 19.78 -3.60 6.40
N ILE A 183 18.49 -3.34 6.58
CA ILE A 183 17.44 -4.37 6.52
C ILE A 183 17.37 -4.98 5.11
N LYS A 184 17.38 -4.14 4.07
CA LYS A 184 17.30 -4.59 2.66
C LYS A 184 18.51 -5.42 2.23
N VAL A 185 19.71 -5.10 2.71
CA VAL A 185 20.91 -5.91 2.52
C VAL A 185 20.75 -7.28 3.17
N GLN A 186 20.27 -7.32 4.41
CA GLN A 186 20.05 -8.58 5.13
C GLN A 186 18.99 -9.46 4.45
N ASN A 187 17.94 -8.82 3.92
CA ASN A 187 16.86 -9.49 3.18
C ASN A 187 17.22 -9.83 1.73
N LYS A 188 18.41 -9.43 1.24
CA LYS A 188 18.84 -9.58 -0.16
C LYS A 188 17.86 -8.95 -1.16
N ASP A 189 17.19 -7.87 -0.75
CA ASP A 189 16.30 -7.09 -1.60
C ASP A 189 17.12 -6.15 -2.50
N THR A 190 17.64 -6.70 -3.60
CA THR A 190 18.47 -5.96 -4.57
C THR A 190 17.77 -4.71 -5.10
N LEU A 191 16.45 -4.77 -5.30
CA LEU A 191 15.67 -3.64 -5.79
C LEU A 191 15.57 -2.54 -4.73
N GLY A 192 15.23 -2.93 -3.49
CA GLY A 192 15.18 -2.04 -2.35
C GLY A 192 16.53 -1.36 -2.09
N ILE A 193 17.64 -2.10 -2.16
CA ILE A 193 19.00 -1.58 -2.04
C ILE A 193 19.24 -0.48 -3.08
N ALA A 194 18.88 -0.72 -4.34
CA ALA A 194 19.03 0.26 -5.40
C ALA A 194 18.19 1.53 -5.13
N TYR A 195 16.98 1.40 -4.58
CA TYR A 195 16.19 2.57 -4.17
C TYR A 195 16.85 3.34 -3.02
N SER A 196 17.32 2.66 -1.98
CA SER A 196 18.02 3.29 -0.85
C SER A 196 19.28 4.05 -1.31
N TYR A 197 20.08 3.48 -2.22
CA TYR A 197 21.20 4.21 -2.83
C TYR A 197 20.75 5.45 -3.62
N GLY A 198 19.62 5.38 -4.32
CA GLY A 198 19.06 6.56 -4.98
C GLY A 198 18.72 7.68 -3.99
N TYR A 199 18.15 7.32 -2.83
CA TYR A 199 17.82 8.28 -1.79
C TYR A 199 19.05 8.86 -1.08
N LEU A 200 20.09 8.06 -0.83
CA LEU A 200 21.38 8.56 -0.34
C LEU A 200 22.01 9.51 -1.36
N GLY A 201 21.98 9.17 -2.65
CA GLY A 201 22.45 10.04 -3.72
C GLY A 201 21.78 11.42 -3.70
N ASN A 202 20.46 11.45 -3.56
CA ASN A 202 19.71 12.70 -3.42
C ASN A 202 20.11 13.46 -2.14
N ALA A 203 20.29 12.77 -1.01
CA ALA A 203 20.67 13.40 0.25
C ALA A 203 22.06 14.06 0.15
N TYR A 204 23.06 13.36 -0.41
CA TYR A 204 24.40 13.93 -0.60
C TYR A 204 24.43 15.05 -1.65
N GLN A 205 23.53 15.03 -2.63
CA GLN A 205 23.35 16.16 -3.54
C GLN A 205 22.88 17.42 -2.80
N GLU A 206 21.92 17.29 -1.87
CA GLU A 206 21.47 18.42 -1.03
C GLU A 206 22.57 18.95 -0.09
N LEU A 207 23.57 18.12 0.25
CA LEU A 207 24.77 18.54 0.99
C LEU A 207 25.86 19.16 0.09
N GLU A 208 25.62 19.25 -1.22
CA GLU A 208 26.62 19.64 -2.22
C GLU A 208 27.87 18.71 -2.26
N ASP A 209 27.79 17.52 -1.65
CA ASP A 209 28.81 16.46 -1.77
C ASP A 209 28.54 15.64 -3.03
N TYR A 210 28.88 16.25 -4.16
CA TYR A 210 28.64 15.65 -5.47
C TYR A 210 29.43 14.37 -5.70
N GLU A 211 30.57 14.17 -5.02
CA GLU A 211 31.37 12.95 -5.15
C GLU A 211 30.60 11.76 -4.58
N GLN A 212 30.11 11.87 -3.34
CA GLN A 212 29.28 10.83 -2.74
C GLN A 212 27.95 10.66 -3.48
N ALA A 213 27.31 11.76 -3.87
CA ALA A 213 26.04 11.71 -4.59
C ALA A 213 26.16 10.89 -5.89
N ILE A 214 27.19 11.18 -6.70
CA ILE A 214 27.44 10.45 -7.95
C ILE A 214 27.73 8.97 -7.66
N GLY A 215 28.55 8.66 -6.65
CA GLY A 215 28.86 7.27 -6.29
C GLY A 215 27.60 6.45 -5.96
N TYR A 216 26.74 6.97 -5.09
CA TYR A 216 25.48 6.30 -4.74
C TYR A 216 24.52 6.17 -5.92
N LEU A 217 24.40 7.21 -6.75
CA LEU A 217 23.54 7.16 -7.94
C LEU A 217 24.03 6.15 -8.98
N GLN A 218 25.36 6.02 -9.16
CA GLN A 218 25.95 5.01 -10.03
C GLN A 218 25.66 3.59 -9.56
N GLU A 219 25.80 3.31 -8.26
CA GLU A 219 25.46 2.00 -7.71
C GLU A 219 23.96 1.69 -7.82
N SER A 220 23.10 2.68 -7.57
CA SER A 220 21.65 2.57 -7.80
C SER A 220 21.33 2.18 -9.25
N PHE A 221 21.97 2.86 -10.22
CA PHE A 221 21.76 2.59 -11.65
C PHE A 221 22.31 1.21 -12.06
N ARG A 222 23.50 0.85 -11.58
CA ARG A 222 24.14 -0.45 -11.86
C ARG A 222 23.25 -1.61 -11.43
N LEU A 223 22.71 -1.57 -10.21
CA LEU A 223 21.82 -2.60 -9.69
C LEU A 223 20.51 -2.70 -10.49
N LYS A 224 19.89 -1.56 -10.82
CA LYS A 224 18.68 -1.54 -11.67
C LYS A 224 18.93 -2.06 -13.08
N GLY A 225 20.11 -1.81 -13.65
CA GLY A 225 20.53 -2.34 -14.95
C GLY A 225 20.64 -3.86 -14.94
N GLN A 226 21.34 -4.42 -13.95
CA GLN A 226 21.48 -5.88 -13.79
C GLN A 226 20.13 -6.60 -13.71
N MET A 227 19.14 -5.97 -13.06
CA MET A 227 17.79 -6.53 -12.95
C MET A 227 17.02 -6.54 -14.27
N LYS A 228 17.18 -5.50 -15.10
CA LYS A 228 16.53 -5.45 -16.43
C LYS A 228 17.09 -6.54 -17.33
N ASP A 229 18.40 -6.75 -17.27
CA ASP A 229 19.08 -7.77 -18.08
C ASP A 229 18.77 -9.20 -17.61
N SER A 230 18.42 -9.40 -16.33
CA SER A 230 18.02 -10.70 -15.78
C SER A 230 16.52 -11.03 -15.92
N SER A 231 15.70 -10.08 -16.37
CA SER A 231 14.24 -10.23 -16.51
C SER A 231 13.76 -10.30 -17.97
N GLY A 232 14.69 -10.28 -18.93
CA GLY A 232 14.44 -10.47 -20.37
C GLY A 232 14.81 -11.87 -20.83
#